data_AF-A0A730HTQ8-F1
#
_entry.id   AF-A0A730HTQ8-F1
#
_cell.length_a   1.000
_cell.length_b   1.000
_cell.length_c   1.000
_cell.angle_alpha   90.00
_cell.angle_beta   90.00
_cell.angle_gamma   90.00
#
_symmetry.space_group_name_H-M   'P 1'
#
loop_
_entity.id
_entity.type
_entity.pdbx_description
1 polymer ?
#
loop_
_entity_poly.entity_id
_entity_poly.type
_entity_poly.pdbx_seq_one_letter_code
_entity_poly.pdbx_strand_id
1 'polypeptide(L)' 'PAADYTEDELDLNTYCIRRPASTFFVRAIGDSMKELDLHSGDLMIVDKSEKPLQGDIVIAETDGENGSGTQWRKPPPNSR' A
#
# COMPACT_ATOMS: atom_id res chain seq x y z
N PRO A 1 -12.08 22.24 -38.29
CA PRO A 1 -12.61 21.20 -37.38
C PRO A 1 -11.71 21.07 -36.16
N ALA A 2 -12.16 21.59 -35.01
CA ALA A 2 -11.47 21.38 -33.75
C ALA A 2 -11.66 19.90 -33.39
N ALA A 3 -10.57 19.14 -33.34
CA ALA A 3 -10.59 17.81 -32.79
C ALA A 3 -11.01 17.92 -31.32
N ASP A 4 -12.07 17.21 -30.94
CA ASP A 4 -12.42 16.97 -29.55
C ASP A 4 -11.22 16.30 -28.87
N TYR A 5 -10.39 17.11 -28.22
CA TYR A 5 -9.49 16.63 -27.19
C TYR A 5 -10.36 16.41 -25.96
N THR A 6 -11.00 15.24 -25.90
CA THR A 6 -11.50 14.74 -24.63
C THR A 6 -10.25 14.39 -23.82
N GLU A 7 -9.78 15.32 -22.98
CA GLU A 7 -8.84 14.95 -21.93
C GLU A 7 -9.52 13.86 -21.10
N ASP A 8 -8.95 12.65 -21.13
CA ASP A 8 -9.40 11.58 -20.24
C ASP A 8 -9.31 12.12 -18.80
N GLU A 9 -10.47 12.18 -18.13
CA GLU A 9 -10.54 12.67 -16.76
C GLU A 9 -9.66 11.78 -15.88
N LEU A 10 -8.79 12.39 -15.06
CA LEU A 10 -7.85 11.63 -14.22
C LEU A 10 -8.61 10.81 -13.18
N ASP A 11 -8.76 9.51 -13.44
CA ASP A 11 -9.29 8.55 -12.47
C ASP A 11 -8.15 7.88 -11.68
N LEU A 12 -8.05 8.24 -10.41
CA LEU A 12 -7.08 7.66 -9.48
C LEU A 12 -7.25 6.16 -9.27
N ASN A 13 -8.47 5.62 -9.42
CA ASN A 13 -8.67 4.18 -9.34
C ASN A 13 -8.01 3.50 -10.53
N THR A 14 -8.31 3.94 -11.74
CA THR A 14 -7.66 3.40 -12.95
C THR A 14 -6.15 3.60 -12.95
N TYR A 15 -5.66 4.71 -12.40
CA TYR A 15 -4.23 5.00 -12.34
C TYR A 15 -3.48 4.15 -11.29
N CYS A 16 -4.00 4.04 -10.06
CA CYS A 16 -3.30 3.41 -8.94
C CYS A 16 -3.68 1.94 -8.73
N ILE A 17 -4.88 1.51 -9.15
CA ILE A 17 -5.44 0.20 -8.85
C ILE A 17 -5.39 -0.68 -10.08
N ARG A 18 -4.39 -1.58 -10.13
CA ARG A 18 -4.26 -2.58 -11.19
C ARG A 18 -5.26 -3.72 -11.06
N ARG A 19 -5.62 -4.10 -9.83
CA ARG A 19 -6.46 -5.28 -9.53
C ARG A 19 -7.49 -4.95 -8.46
N PRO A 20 -8.64 -4.36 -8.83
CA PRO A 20 -9.65 -3.93 -7.86
C PRO A 20 -10.10 -5.03 -6.88
N ALA A 21 -10.16 -6.29 -7.32
CA ALA A 21 -10.58 -7.42 -6.48
C ALA A 21 -9.57 -7.80 -5.38
N SER A 22 -8.31 -7.39 -5.49
CA SER A 22 -7.25 -7.66 -4.52
C SER A 22 -6.62 -6.40 -3.93
N THR A 23 -7.18 -5.23 -4.25
CA THR A 23 -6.72 -3.95 -3.74
C THR A 23 -7.65 -3.43 -2.66
N PHE A 24 -7.07 -2.93 -1.57
CA PHE A 24 -7.80 -2.31 -0.48
C PHE A 24 -7.04 -1.10 0.05
N PHE A 25 -7.80 -0.19 0.67
CA PHE A 25 -7.25 0.99 1.28
C PHE A 25 -7.03 0.75 2.78
N VAL A 26 -5.91 1.22 3.29
CA VAL A 26 -5.62 1.20 4.73
C VAL A 26 -5.14 2.56 5.17
N ARG A 27 -5.41 2.88 6.43
CA ARG A 27 -4.91 4.09 7.04
C ARG A 27 -3.74 3.77 7.95
N ALA A 28 -2.63 4.49 7.77
CA ALA A 28 -1.52 4.39 8.70
C ALA A 28 -1.97 4.87 10.09
N ILE A 29 -1.67 4.09 11.11
CA ILE A 29 -1.98 4.40 12.51
C ILE A 29 -0.67 4.37 13.29
N GLY A 30 -0.40 5.46 14.01
CA GLY A 30 0.81 5.59 14.81
C GLY A 30 2.03 5.92 13.98
N ASP A 31 3.19 5.80 14.61
CA ASP A 31 4.44 6.42 14.15
C ASP A 31 5.45 5.40 13.59
N SER A 32 5.05 4.13 13.46
CA SER A 32 5.93 3.03 13.07
C SER A 32 6.56 3.18 11.69
N MET A 33 6.04 4.08 10.85
CA MET A 33 6.48 4.30 9.46
C MET A 33 7.02 5.71 9.22
N LYS A 34 7.28 6.50 10.27
CA LYS A 34 7.83 7.86 10.15
C LYS A 34 9.16 7.91 9.41
N GLU A 35 10.00 6.88 9.52
CA GLU A 35 11.29 6.78 8.81
C GLU A 35 11.15 6.62 7.29
N LEU A 36 9.94 6.32 6.81
CA LEU A 36 9.60 6.15 5.40
C LEU A 36 8.70 7.30 4.90
N ASP A 37 8.66 8.43 5.63
CA ASP A 37 7.79 9.59 5.37
C ASP A 37 6.29 9.24 5.32
N LEU A 38 5.89 8.16 6.00
CA LEU A 38 4.51 7.75 6.17
C LEU A 38 4.04 8.12 7.58
N HIS A 39 3.07 9.00 7.64
CA HIS A 39 2.53 9.57 8.86
C HIS A 39 1.20 8.95 9.24
N SER A 40 0.91 8.94 10.54
CA SER A 40 -0.41 8.55 11.03
C SER A 40 -1.50 9.40 10.36
N GLY A 41 -2.48 8.73 9.75
CA GLY A 41 -3.55 9.36 8.98
C GLY A 41 -3.42 9.24 7.47
N ASP A 42 -2.24 8.86 6.96
CA ASP A 42 -2.01 8.66 5.53
C ASP A 42 -2.83 7.48 5.00
N LEU A 43 -3.34 7.65 3.77
CA LEU A 43 -4.11 6.63 3.07
C LEU A 43 -3.22 5.88 2.10
N MET A 44 -3.14 4.56 2.27
CA MET A 44 -2.30 3.68 1.46
C MET A 44 -3.18 2.73 0.66
N ILE A 45 -2.76 2.47 -0.58
CA ILE A 45 -3.37 1.49 -1.48
C ILE A 45 -2.53 0.23 -1.42
N VAL A 46 -3.14 -0.90 -1.08
CA VAL A 46 -2.43 -2.17 -0.85
C VAL A 46 -3.00 -3.23 -1.78
N ASP A 47 -2.13 -3.89 -2.55
CA ASP A 47 -2.49 -5.08 -3.34
C ASP A 47 -2.00 -6.34 -2.61
N LYS A 48 -2.92 -7.26 -2.27
CA LYS A 48 -2.60 -8.55 -1.63
C LYS A 48 -2.37 -9.71 -2.60
N SER A 49 -2.48 -9.49 -3.92
CA SER A 49 -2.38 -10.58 -4.90
C SER A 49 -0.93 -10.97 -5.22
N GLU A 50 0.03 -10.08 -4.98
CA GLU A 50 1.43 -10.30 -5.31
C GLU A 50 2.23 -10.73 -4.08
N LYS A 51 3.28 -11.52 -4.33
CA LYS A 51 4.28 -11.80 -3.31
C LYS A 51 5.19 -10.59 -3.16
N PRO A 52 5.42 -10.11 -1.94
CA PRO A 52 6.26 -8.94 -1.72
C PRO A 52 7.71 -9.23 -2.10
N LEU A 53 8.33 -8.27 -2.76
CA LEU A 53 9.71 -8.29 -3.20
C LEU A 53 10.60 -7.43 -2.29
N GLN A 54 11.91 -7.56 -2.47
CA GLN A 54 12.87 -6.75 -1.74
C GLN A 54 12.61 -5.26 -1.98
N GLY A 55 12.46 -4.52 -0.89
CA GLY A 55 12.20 -3.07 -0.91
C GLY A 55 10.73 -2.70 -0.74
N ASP A 56 9.82 -3.66 -0.91
CA ASP A 56 8.39 -3.42 -0.72
C ASP A 56 8.05 -3.18 0.75
N ILE A 57 6.97 -2.45 0.99
CA ILE A 57 6.39 -2.30 2.33
C ILE A 57 5.25 -3.28 2.45
N VAL A 58 5.28 -4.14 3.47
CA VAL A 58 4.23 -5.11 3.72
C VAL A 58 3.52 -4.84 5.04
N ILE A 59 2.22 -5.11 5.04
CA ILE A 59 1.43 -5.26 6.25
C ILE A 59 1.57 -6.68 6.71
N ALA A 60 1.87 -6.87 7.99
CA ALA A 60 1.79 -8.18 8.55
C ALA A 60 1.32 -8.14 10.00
N GLU A 61 0.53 -9.14 10.34
CA GLU A 61 0.14 -9.39 11.72
C GLU A 61 1.34 -10.01 12.44
N THR A 62 1.63 -9.46 13.61
CA THR A 62 2.59 -10.03 14.55
C THR A 62 1.82 -10.46 15.77
N ASP A 63 1.88 -11.76 16.08
CA ASP A 63 1.52 -12.26 17.39
C ASP A 63 2.73 -12.06 18.30
N GLY A 64 2.73 -10.93 19.01
CA GLY A 64 3.74 -10.60 20.01
C GLY A 64 3.30 -11.01 21.42
N GLU A 65 4.25 -11.13 22.34
CA GLU A 65 4.01 -11.42 23.76
C GLU A 65 3.10 -10.38 24.44
N ASN A 66 3.05 -9.15 23.90
CA ASN A 66 2.22 -8.05 24.38
C ASN A 66 0.88 -7.88 23.62
N GLY A 67 0.49 -8.87 22.80
CA GLY A 67 -0.77 -8.90 22.06
C GLY A 67 -0.61 -8.94 20.54
N SER A 68 -1.71 -9.29 19.86
CA SER A 68 -1.82 -9.26 18.40
C SER A 68 -1.82 -7.80 17.91
N GLY A 69 -0.86 -7.45 17.08
CA GLY A 69 -0.74 -6.12 16.49
C GLY A 69 -0.39 -6.18 15.01
N THR A 70 -0.87 -5.20 14.24
CA THR A 70 -0.46 -5.04 12.84
C THR A 70 0.83 -4.22 12.79
N GLN A 71 1.89 -4.77 12.19
CA GLN A 71 3.16 -4.10 12.00
C GLN A 71 3.51 -3.98 10.53
N TRP A 72 4.04 -2.82 10.16
CA TRP A 72 4.60 -2.56 8.85
C TRP A 72 6.09 -2.93 8.81
N ARG A 73 6.51 -3.62 7.75
CA ARG A 73 7.92 -4.03 7.61
C ARG A 73 8.35 -4.12 6.16
N LYS A 74 9.65 -3.97 5.91
CA LYS A 74 10.26 -4.39 4.65
C LYS A 74 10.54 -5.90 4.71
N PRO A 75 10.21 -6.70 3.69
CA PRO A 75 10.52 -8.11 3.68
C PRO A 75 12.04 -8.31 3.73
N PRO A 76 12.52 -9.36 4.42
CA PRO A 76 13.95 -9.64 4.53
C PRO A 76 14.57 -9.90 3.15
N PRO A 77 15.86 -9.59 2.97
CA PRO A 77 16.51 -9.61 1.65
C PRO A 77 16.58 -10.99 0.98
N ASN A 78 16.27 -12.08 1.66
CA ASN A 78 16.27 -13.43 1.10
C ASN A 78 15.05 -14.23 1.57
N SER A 79 13.96 -14.19 0.81
CA SER A 79 12.93 -15.22 0.85
C SER A 79 12.70 -15.67 -0.60
N ARG A 80 13.61 -16.52 -1.10
CA ARG A 80 13.32 -17.37 -2.26
C ARG A 80 12.47 -18.55 -1.81
#